data_AF-B8EII6-F1
#
_entry.id   AF-B8EII6-F1
#
_cell.length_a   1.000
_cell.length_b   1.000
_cell.length_c   1.000
_cell.angle_alpha   90.00
_cell.angle_beta   90.00
_cell.angle_gamma   90.00
#
_symmetry.space_group_name_H-M   'P 1'
#
loop_
_entity.id
_entity.type
_entity.pdbx_description
1 polymer ?
#
loop_
_entity_poly.entity_id
_entity_poly.type
_entity_poly.pdbx_seq_one_letter_code
_entity_poly.pdbx_strand_id
1 'polypeptide(L)'
;MADDVFFRASGQAGYEVDCGHHTKTRVVFGIFDEEKTSIAWYLFASAADKKSQKECETTDVLVTEQFGFRTDVGRHIRVLFRKKIGLDGLADKKGSFATLNMDATDKSRLIGCRIAKLKTKAGEVVTFPFGFQQNSKPARANQDIEGKVLFLESGPFDEKTFHLGPQGKDSKIKISGGVV
;
A
#
# COMPACT_ATOMS: atom_id res chain seq x y z
N MET A 1 -5.69 24.02 -18.95
CA MET A 1 -4.84 23.97 -17.75
C MET A 1 -5.05 22.59 -17.15
N ALA A 2 -4.00 21.88 -16.77
CA ALA A 2 -4.20 20.59 -16.10
C ALA A 2 -4.68 20.92 -14.68
N ASP A 3 -5.82 20.35 -14.28
CA ASP A 3 -6.34 20.55 -12.94
C ASP A 3 -5.51 19.73 -11.96
N ASP A 4 -4.60 20.39 -11.26
CA ASP A 4 -3.78 19.82 -10.21
C ASP A 4 -4.63 19.51 -8.96
N VAL A 5 -4.32 18.43 -8.26
CA VAL A 5 -4.97 18.06 -6.99
C VAL A 5 -3.93 17.62 -5.96
N PHE A 6 -4.14 18.05 -4.71
CA PHE A 6 -3.32 17.63 -3.58
C PHE A 6 -4.02 16.52 -2.80
N PHE A 7 -3.23 15.50 -2.46
CA PHE A 7 -3.61 14.48 -1.51
C PHE A 7 -2.56 14.38 -0.41
N ARG A 8 -2.86 13.55 0.58
CA ARG A 8 -1.91 13.15 1.61
C ARG A 8 -1.73 11.64 1.54
N ALA A 9 -0.52 11.16 1.78
CA ALA A 9 -0.23 9.74 1.87
C ALA A 9 0.29 9.38 3.27
N SER A 10 -0.15 8.23 3.79
CA SER A 10 0.41 7.62 5.00
C SER A 10 0.38 6.09 4.89
N GLY A 11 1.40 5.44 5.45
CA GLY A 11 1.43 3.99 5.51
C GLY A 11 0.65 3.47 6.70
N GLN A 12 0.08 2.26 6.60
CA GLN A 12 -0.62 1.64 7.72
C GLN A 12 0.10 0.38 8.19
N ALA A 13 0.40 -0.57 7.30
CA ALA A 13 1.12 -1.78 7.66
C ALA A 13 1.85 -2.41 6.47
N GLY A 14 2.83 -3.25 6.80
CA GLY A 14 3.57 -4.06 5.85
C GLY A 14 3.70 -5.51 6.34
N TYR A 15 3.53 -6.44 5.41
CA TYR A 15 3.51 -7.88 5.67
C TYR A 15 4.39 -8.63 4.68
N GLU A 16 5.17 -9.58 5.18
CA GLU A 16 5.65 -10.70 4.38
C GLU A 16 4.60 -11.81 4.42
N VAL A 17 4.42 -12.43 3.28
CA VAL A 17 3.34 -13.36 3.03
C VAL A 17 3.91 -14.58 2.33
N ASP A 18 3.83 -15.73 2.97
CA ASP A 18 4.34 -16.98 2.41
C ASP A 18 3.33 -17.59 1.45
N CYS A 19 3.84 -17.99 0.31
CA CYS A 19 3.12 -18.63 -0.78
C CYS A 19 3.84 -19.94 -1.19
N GLY A 20 4.39 -20.67 -0.22
CA GLY A 20 5.09 -21.94 -0.43
C GLY A 20 6.59 -21.73 -0.51
N HIS A 21 7.14 -21.76 -1.72
CA HIS A 21 8.58 -21.53 -1.92
C HIS A 21 8.93 -20.04 -2.06
N HIS A 22 7.95 -19.15 -1.95
CA HIS A 22 8.07 -17.74 -2.31
C HIS A 22 7.41 -16.83 -1.28
N THR A 23 8.08 -15.71 -1.00
CA THR A 23 7.56 -14.65 -0.13
C THR A 23 7.07 -13.48 -0.96
N LYS A 24 5.83 -13.04 -0.70
CA LYS A 24 5.26 -11.81 -1.24
C LYS A 24 5.32 -10.70 -0.21
N THR A 25 5.67 -9.52 -0.67
CA THR A 25 5.57 -8.30 0.13
C THR A 25 4.23 -7.64 -0.13
N ARG A 26 3.51 -7.34 0.94
CA ARG A 26 2.25 -6.58 0.92
C ARG A 26 2.40 -5.33 1.77
N VAL A 27 1.98 -4.18 1.24
CA VAL A 27 2.02 -2.91 1.97
C VAL A 27 0.69 -2.18 1.81
N VAL A 28 0.07 -1.86 2.94
CA VAL A 28 -1.19 -1.14 3.03
C VAL A 28 -0.89 0.32 3.33
N PHE A 29 -1.50 1.20 2.56
CA PHE A 29 -1.36 2.65 2.73
C PHE A 29 -2.67 3.37 2.43
N GLY A 30 -2.83 4.54 3.05
CA GLY A 30 -3.98 5.41 2.89
C GLY A 30 -3.62 6.65 2.09
N ILE A 31 -4.54 7.05 1.21
CA ILE A 31 -4.56 8.36 0.56
C ILE A 31 -5.72 9.15 1.14
N PHE A 32 -5.45 10.35 1.64
CA PHE A 32 -6.44 11.24 2.21
C PHE A 32 -6.65 12.43 1.30
N ASP A 33 -7.86 12.96 1.32
CA ASP A 33 -8.12 14.28 0.76
C ASP A 33 -7.29 15.34 1.50
N GLU A 34 -7.19 16.53 0.89
CA GLU A 34 -6.35 17.60 1.45
C GLU A 34 -6.80 18.02 2.87
N GLU A 35 -8.12 18.02 3.08
CA GLU A 35 -8.81 18.36 4.33
C GLU A 35 -8.79 17.25 5.39
N LYS A 36 -8.41 16.02 5.01
CA LYS A 36 -8.46 14.83 5.87
C LYS A 36 -9.86 14.52 6.40
N THR A 37 -10.87 14.63 5.55
CA THR A 37 -12.23 14.19 5.89
C THR A 37 -12.48 12.77 5.40
N SER A 38 -11.72 12.33 4.41
CA SER A 38 -11.94 11.06 3.71
C SER A 38 -10.61 10.36 3.43
N ILE A 39 -10.66 9.03 3.39
CA ILE A 39 -9.50 8.18 3.11
C ILE A 39 -9.86 7.11 2.08
N ALA A 40 -8.95 6.85 1.16
CA ALA A 40 -8.95 5.67 0.31
C ALA A 40 -7.78 4.76 0.69
N TRP A 41 -8.09 3.49 0.89
CA TRP A 41 -7.13 2.45 1.22
C TRP A 41 -6.63 1.74 -0.02
N TYR A 42 -5.33 1.48 -0.03
CA TYR A 42 -4.63 0.83 -1.11
C TYR A 42 -3.73 -0.28 -0.59
N LEU A 43 -3.56 -1.31 -1.41
CA LEU A 43 -2.63 -2.40 -1.18
C LEU A 43 -1.62 -2.45 -2.32
N PHE A 44 -0.35 -2.25 -2.01
CA PHE A 44 0.72 -2.75 -2.86
C PHE A 44 0.90 -4.25 -2.62
N ALA A 45 0.86 -5.05 -3.67
CA ALA A 45 1.18 -6.48 -3.64
C ALA A 45 2.29 -6.77 -4.64
N SER A 46 3.40 -7.32 -4.17
CA SER A 46 4.52 -7.70 -5.04
C SER A 46 4.09 -8.78 -6.03
N ALA A 47 4.67 -8.73 -7.23
CA ALA A 47 4.54 -9.83 -8.18
C ALA A 47 5.21 -11.08 -7.58
N ALA A 48 4.57 -12.23 -7.74
CA ALA A 48 5.30 -13.49 -7.73
C ALA A 48 6.11 -13.58 -9.04
N ASP A 49 7.27 -14.20 -8.98
CA ASP A 49 7.99 -14.60 -10.18
C ASP A 49 7.14 -15.57 -11.03
N LYS A 50 7.39 -15.58 -12.34
CA LYS A 50 6.53 -16.30 -13.32
C LYS A 50 6.36 -17.79 -13.02
N LYS A 51 7.35 -18.42 -12.35
CA LYS A 51 7.30 -19.84 -11.99
C LYS A 51 6.32 -20.12 -10.84
N SER A 52 6.00 -19.10 -10.05
CA SER A 52 5.42 -19.25 -8.72
C SER A 52 4.08 -18.55 -8.58
N GLN A 53 3.66 -17.83 -9.63
CA GLN A 53 2.31 -17.26 -9.73
C GLN A 53 1.22 -18.31 -9.47
N LYS A 54 1.34 -19.51 -10.06
CA LYS A 54 0.36 -20.59 -9.86
C LYS A 54 0.29 -21.06 -8.41
N GLU A 55 1.44 -21.31 -7.77
CA GLU A 55 1.50 -21.74 -6.37
C GLU A 55 0.92 -20.68 -5.42
N CYS A 56 1.18 -19.41 -5.71
CA CYS A 56 0.67 -18.29 -4.94
C CYS A 56 -0.83 -17.97 -5.17
N GLU A 57 -1.45 -18.54 -6.21
CA GLU A 57 -2.88 -18.40 -6.50
C GLU A 57 -3.69 -19.54 -5.87
N THR A 58 -3.07 -20.70 -5.65
CA THR A 58 -3.75 -21.92 -5.17
C THR A 58 -3.59 -22.22 -3.69
N THR A 59 -2.62 -21.60 -3.02
CA THR A 59 -2.33 -21.88 -1.61
C THR A 59 -3.05 -20.88 -0.71
N ASP A 60 -3.66 -21.35 0.38
CA ASP A 60 -4.15 -20.48 1.45
C ASP A 60 -2.98 -19.62 1.93
N VAL A 61 -3.05 -18.34 1.62
CA VAL A 61 -1.94 -17.42 1.79
C VAL A 61 -1.79 -17.08 3.28
N LEU A 62 -0.76 -17.63 3.91
CA LEU A 62 -0.46 -17.39 5.32
C LEU A 62 0.34 -16.09 5.44
N VAL A 63 -0.19 -15.14 6.21
CA VAL A 63 0.57 -13.98 6.65
C VAL A 63 1.61 -14.48 7.64
N THR A 64 2.89 -14.40 7.26
CA THR A 64 3.97 -14.96 8.06
C THR A 64 4.54 -13.95 9.02
N GLU A 65 4.68 -12.70 8.59
CA GLU A 65 5.31 -11.68 9.43
C GLU A 65 4.79 -10.28 9.13
N GLN A 66 4.42 -9.53 10.17
CA GLN A 66 4.18 -8.09 10.06
C GLN A 66 5.50 -7.37 10.34
N PHE A 67 6.10 -6.79 9.31
CA PHE A 67 7.36 -6.07 9.42
C PHE A 67 7.19 -4.59 9.77
N GLY A 68 5.98 -4.05 9.62
CA GLY A 68 5.71 -2.68 10.01
C GLY A 68 4.24 -2.38 10.20
N PHE A 69 3.96 -1.39 11.05
CA PHE A 69 2.61 -0.99 11.41
C PHE A 69 2.55 0.47 11.86
N ARG A 70 1.33 0.97 12.06
CA ARG A 70 1.04 2.28 12.63
C ARG A 70 -0.06 2.14 13.68
N THR A 71 0.17 2.71 14.85
CA THR A 71 -0.85 2.90 15.89
C THR A 71 -1.55 4.26 15.78
N ASP A 72 -0.99 5.19 15.01
CA ASP A 72 -1.51 6.52 14.71
C ASP A 72 -1.30 6.87 13.22
N VAL A 73 -1.93 7.93 12.72
CA VAL A 73 -1.77 8.33 11.31
C VAL A 73 -0.39 8.89 10.99
N GLY A 74 0.34 9.36 12.01
CA GLY A 74 1.68 9.91 11.89
C GLY A 74 1.78 11.17 11.03
N ARG A 75 2.96 11.37 10.43
CA ARG A 75 3.20 12.48 9.51
C ARG A 75 2.62 12.15 8.15
N HIS A 76 1.67 12.95 7.70
CA HIS A 76 1.21 12.92 6.32
C HIS A 76 2.22 13.53 5.37
N ILE A 77 2.43 12.86 4.24
CA ILE A 77 3.21 13.41 3.13
C ILE A 77 2.24 13.99 2.12
N ARG A 78 2.36 15.30 1.84
CA ARG A 78 1.56 15.95 0.80
C ARG A 78 2.07 15.51 -0.57
N VAL A 79 1.17 15.08 -1.44
CA VAL A 79 1.46 14.62 -2.80
C VAL A 79 0.62 15.43 -3.79
N LEU A 80 1.23 15.79 -4.93
CA LEU A 80 0.59 16.56 -5.99
C LEU A 80 0.42 15.66 -7.21
N PHE A 81 -0.79 15.57 -7.75
CA PHE A 81 -1.08 14.92 -9.01
C PHE A 81 -1.54 15.95 -10.03
N ARG A 82 -0.94 15.92 -11.22
CA ARG A 82 -1.19 16.89 -12.30
C ARG A 82 -2.52 16.66 -13.00
N LYS A 83 -3.06 15.45 -12.91
CA LYS A 83 -4.39 15.14 -13.43
C LYS A 83 -5.34 14.95 -12.26
N LYS A 84 -6.43 15.71 -12.28
CA LYS A 84 -7.52 15.56 -11.34
C LYS A 84 -8.06 14.13 -11.35
N ILE A 85 -7.91 13.46 -10.21
CA ILE A 85 -8.47 12.15 -9.92
C ILE A 85 -9.26 12.24 -8.62
N GLY A 86 -10.24 11.35 -8.43
CA GLY A 86 -10.85 11.14 -7.12
C GLY A 86 -9.92 10.35 -6.19
N LEU A 87 -10.32 10.21 -4.92
CA LEU A 87 -9.58 9.42 -3.93
C LEU A 87 -9.39 7.96 -4.34
N ASP A 88 -10.28 7.41 -5.15
CA ASP A 88 -10.23 6.05 -5.68
C ASP A 88 -9.41 5.95 -6.99
N GLY A 89 -8.92 7.08 -7.51
CA GLY A 89 -8.34 7.19 -8.86
C GLY A 89 -6.86 6.84 -8.96
N LEU A 90 -6.21 6.48 -7.86
CA LEU A 90 -4.78 6.20 -7.84
C LEU A 90 -4.42 4.89 -8.58
N ALA A 91 -5.32 3.90 -8.58
CA ALA A 91 -5.11 2.61 -9.24
C ALA A 91 -6.40 2.08 -9.88
N ASP A 92 -6.26 1.29 -10.94
CA ASP A 92 -7.39 0.63 -11.62
C ASP A 92 -8.01 -0.47 -10.76
N LYS A 93 -9.27 -0.85 -11.06
CA LYS A 93 -9.98 -1.95 -10.37
C LYS A 93 -9.24 -3.29 -10.41
N LYS A 94 -8.46 -3.53 -11.48
CA LYS A 94 -7.64 -4.74 -11.66
C LYS A 94 -6.21 -4.59 -11.09
N GLY A 95 -5.94 -3.45 -10.44
CA GLY A 95 -4.63 -3.03 -10.00
C GLY A 95 -3.80 -2.37 -11.10
N SER A 96 -3.02 -1.37 -10.71
CA SER A 96 -2.08 -0.67 -11.57
C SER A 96 -0.65 -1.08 -11.24
N PHE A 97 0.18 -1.32 -12.24
CA PHE A 97 1.59 -1.67 -12.02
C PHE A 97 2.33 -0.54 -11.31
N ALA A 98 3.22 -0.92 -10.39
CA ALA A 98 4.08 -0.02 -9.67
C ALA A 98 5.35 -0.72 -9.19
N THR A 99 6.33 0.07 -8.78
CA THR A 99 7.49 -0.37 -8.02
C THR A 99 7.40 0.17 -6.61
N LEU A 100 7.61 -0.68 -5.61
CA LEU A 100 7.80 -0.30 -4.21
C LEU A 100 9.29 -0.35 -3.88
N ASN A 101 9.79 0.69 -3.23
CA ASN A 101 11.08 0.68 -2.56
C ASN A 101 10.85 0.95 -1.07
N MET A 102 11.55 0.20 -0.20
CA MET A 102 11.45 0.32 1.25
C MET A 102 12.84 0.59 1.84
N ASP A 103 13.06 1.80 2.32
CA ASP A 103 14.25 2.18 3.07
C ASP A 103 14.07 1.76 4.53
N ALA A 104 14.82 0.72 4.91
CA ALA A 104 14.80 0.12 6.23
C ALA A 104 16.19 -0.34 6.65
N THR A 105 16.54 -0.08 7.91
CA THR A 105 17.80 -0.51 8.52
C THR A 105 17.53 -1.08 9.91
N ASP A 106 18.44 -1.91 10.42
CA ASP A 106 18.30 -2.54 11.74
C ASP A 106 18.31 -1.53 12.91
N LYS A 107 18.69 -0.28 12.63
CA LYS A 107 18.73 0.82 13.62
C LYS A 107 17.57 1.81 13.48
N SER A 108 16.78 1.72 12.40
CA SER A 108 15.68 2.64 12.17
C SER A 108 14.43 2.20 12.92
N ARG A 109 13.68 3.16 13.48
CA ARG A 109 12.34 2.94 14.02
C ARG A 109 11.24 3.08 12.96
N LEU A 110 11.60 3.50 11.75
CA LEU A 110 10.67 3.81 10.67
C LEU A 110 11.11 3.12 9.38
N ILE A 111 10.13 2.64 8.62
CA ILE A 111 10.33 2.21 7.23
C ILE A 111 9.84 3.34 6.33
N GLY A 112 10.74 3.87 5.51
CA GLY A 112 10.41 4.82 4.44
C GLY A 112 9.99 4.06 3.19
N CYS A 113 8.77 4.27 2.71
CA CYS A 113 8.29 3.63 1.49
C CYS A 113 8.20 4.65 0.35
N ARG A 114 8.45 4.19 -0.87
CA ARG A 114 8.21 4.96 -2.09
C ARG A 114 7.48 4.09 -3.11
N ILE A 115 6.27 4.50 -3.50
CA ILE A 115 5.66 4.01 -4.73
C ILE A 115 6.24 4.80 -5.90
N ALA A 116 6.70 4.10 -6.93
CA ALA A 116 7.20 4.67 -8.17
C ALA A 116 6.53 4.02 -9.39
N LYS A 117 6.56 4.73 -10.53
CA LYS A 117 6.05 4.27 -11.83
C LYS A 117 4.58 3.86 -11.82
N LEU A 118 3.79 4.34 -10.85
CA LEU A 118 2.38 4.01 -10.76
C LEU A 118 1.59 4.79 -11.80
N LYS A 119 0.94 4.09 -12.73
CA LYS A 119 -0.01 4.72 -13.67
C LYS A 119 -1.39 4.84 -13.03
N THR A 120 -1.85 6.07 -12.81
CA THR A 120 -3.18 6.38 -12.28
C THR A 120 -4.28 6.10 -13.30
N LYS A 121 -5.55 6.11 -12.88
CA LYS A 121 -6.70 5.96 -13.80
C LYS A 121 -6.73 7.04 -14.88
N ALA A 122 -6.27 8.25 -14.58
CA ALA A 122 -6.15 9.35 -15.55
C ALA A 122 -4.93 9.20 -16.48
N GLY A 123 -4.15 8.14 -16.34
CA GLY A 123 -2.96 7.86 -17.13
C GLY A 123 -1.76 8.74 -16.81
N GLU A 124 -1.76 9.41 -15.65
CA GLU A 124 -0.56 10.07 -15.11
C GLU A 124 0.35 9.00 -14.49
N VAL A 125 1.68 9.15 -14.63
CA VAL A 125 2.64 8.31 -13.92
C VAL A 125 3.13 9.08 -12.69
N VAL A 126 2.86 8.55 -11.50
CA VAL A 126 3.15 9.20 -10.23
C VAL A 126 4.21 8.46 -9.42
N THR A 127 4.95 9.22 -8.63
CA THR A 127 5.88 8.73 -7.61
C THR A 127 5.63 9.49 -6.33
N PHE A 128 5.48 8.79 -5.21
CA PHE A 128 5.26 9.44 -3.92
C PHE A 128 5.80 8.62 -2.75
N PRO A 129 6.27 9.27 -1.68
CA PRO A 129 6.68 8.59 -0.47
C PRO A 129 5.55 8.48 0.56
N PHE A 130 5.70 7.54 1.48
CA PHE A 130 4.93 7.35 2.71
C PHE A 130 5.76 6.52 3.70
N GLY A 131 5.23 6.17 4.87
CA GLY A 131 5.97 5.30 5.79
C GLY A 131 5.21 4.91 7.05
N PHE A 132 5.75 3.94 7.77
CA PHE A 132 5.18 3.35 8.99
C PHE A 132 6.29 2.98 9.99
N GLN A 133 5.91 2.61 11.21
CA GLN A 133 6.86 2.17 12.23
C GLN A 133 7.41 0.80 11.87
N GLN A 134 8.70 0.61 12.12
CA GLN A 134 9.40 -0.65 11.88
C GLN A 134 9.17 -1.59 13.06
N ASN A 135 8.65 -2.79 12.77
CA ASN A 135 8.62 -3.90 13.72
C ASN A 135 9.85 -4.81 13.52
N SER A 136 10.07 -5.19 12.26
CA SER A 136 11.24 -5.96 11.81
C SER A 136 11.70 -5.45 10.45
N LYS A 137 12.91 -5.85 10.03
CA LYS A 137 13.44 -5.46 8.73
C LYS A 137 12.80 -6.32 7.63
N PRO A 138 12.17 -5.73 6.60
CA PRO A 138 11.60 -6.50 5.48
C PRO A 138 12.69 -7.29 4.75
N ALA A 139 12.34 -8.47 4.24
CA ALA A 139 13.30 -9.36 3.55
C ALA A 139 13.91 -8.69 2.31
N ARG A 140 13.11 -7.84 1.65
CA ARG A 140 13.49 -7.10 0.43
C ARG A 140 13.75 -5.61 0.68
N ALA A 141 14.18 -5.25 1.90
CA ALA A 141 14.58 -3.88 2.21
C ALA A 141 15.66 -3.37 1.25
N ASN A 142 15.57 -2.09 0.89
CA ASN A 142 16.49 -1.36 0.01
C ASN A 142 16.57 -1.91 -1.43
N GLN A 143 15.56 -2.68 -1.86
CA GLN A 143 15.44 -3.18 -3.22
C GLN A 143 14.19 -2.60 -3.90
N ASP A 144 14.24 -2.53 -5.23
CA ASP A 144 13.05 -2.27 -6.03
C ASP A 144 12.22 -3.55 -6.15
N ILE A 145 10.96 -3.46 -5.73
CA ILE A 145 9.99 -4.55 -5.72
C ILE A 145 8.92 -4.24 -6.75
N GLU A 146 8.84 -5.03 -7.81
CA GLU A 146 7.76 -4.92 -8.79
C GLU A 146 6.47 -5.51 -8.24
N GLY A 147 5.35 -4.88 -8.57
CA GLY A 147 4.04 -5.34 -8.12
C GLY A 147 2.89 -4.53 -8.69
N LYS A 148 1.76 -4.60 -8.02
CA LYS A 148 0.56 -3.83 -8.35
C LYS A 148 0.03 -3.11 -7.13
N VAL A 149 -0.47 -1.89 -7.33
CA VAL A 149 -1.31 -1.18 -6.37
C VAL A 149 -2.76 -1.51 -6.67
N LEU A 150 -3.49 -1.95 -5.67
CA LEU A 150 -4.90 -2.32 -5.71
C LEU A 150 -5.68 -1.32 -4.85
N PHE A 151 -6.80 -0.82 -5.39
CA PHE A 151 -7.78 -0.10 -4.58
C PHE A 151 -8.54 -1.09 -3.70
N LEU A 152 -8.65 -0.78 -2.41
CA LEU A 152 -9.38 -1.60 -1.45
C LEU A 152 -10.78 -1.04 -1.22
N GLU A 153 -10.85 0.12 -0.56
CA GLU A 153 -12.09 0.83 -0.26
C GLU A 153 -11.80 2.30 0.04
N SER A 154 -12.86 3.09 0.19
CA SER A 154 -12.79 4.47 0.66
C SER A 154 -13.92 4.78 1.61
N GLY A 155 -13.70 5.70 2.55
CA GLY A 155 -14.71 6.11 3.50
C GLY A 155 -14.33 7.39 4.25
N PRO A 156 -15.16 7.80 5.22
CA PRO A 156 -14.83 8.91 6.11
C PRO A 156 -13.57 8.57 6.90
N PHE A 157 -12.74 9.57 7.17
CA PHE A 157 -11.53 9.41 7.97
C PHE A 157 -11.80 9.77 9.43
N ASP A 158 -11.50 8.82 10.32
CA ASP A 158 -11.31 9.05 11.75
C ASP A 158 -9.90 8.62 12.15
N GLU A 159 -9.14 9.58 12.67
CA GLU A 159 -7.76 9.39 13.12
C GLU A 159 -7.65 8.36 14.24
N LYS A 160 -8.66 8.27 15.12
CA LYS A 160 -8.66 7.33 16.25
C LYS A 160 -8.74 5.88 15.78
N THR A 161 -9.37 5.63 14.63
CA THR A 161 -9.55 4.29 14.07
C THR A 161 -8.53 3.96 12.98
N PHE A 162 -7.59 4.86 12.66
CA PHE A 162 -6.63 4.66 11.57
C PHE A 162 -5.83 3.34 11.71
N HIS A 163 -5.43 3.01 12.93
CA HIS A 163 -4.66 1.79 13.23
C HIS A 163 -5.41 0.50 12.84
N LEU A 164 -6.74 0.52 12.80
CA LEU A 164 -7.57 -0.60 12.36
C LEU A 164 -7.46 -0.86 10.85
N GLY A 165 -6.98 0.12 10.09
CA GLY A 165 -6.83 0.03 8.64
C GLY A 165 -8.15 -0.26 7.91
N PRO A 166 -8.09 -0.81 6.68
CA PRO A 166 -9.26 -1.28 5.95
C PRO A 166 -9.79 -2.62 6.49
N GLN A 167 -9.54 -2.98 7.75
CA GLN A 167 -10.01 -4.22 8.41
C GLN A 167 -10.91 -3.94 9.62
N GLY A 168 -11.48 -2.74 9.71
CA GLY A 168 -12.53 -2.42 10.69
C GLY A 168 -13.71 -3.38 10.59
N LYS A 169 -14.56 -3.41 11.63
CA LYS A 169 -15.62 -4.42 11.88
C LYS A 169 -16.54 -4.79 10.70
N ASP A 170 -16.62 -3.96 9.66
CA ASP A 170 -17.48 -4.17 8.48
C ASP A 170 -16.71 -4.48 7.18
N SER A 171 -15.39 -4.63 7.23
CA SER A 171 -14.57 -4.82 6.03
C SER A 171 -14.62 -6.26 5.51
N LYS A 172 -14.93 -6.40 4.22
CA LYS A 172 -14.84 -7.66 3.46
C LYS A 172 -13.45 -7.92 2.89
N ILE A 173 -12.47 -7.08 3.21
CA ILE A 173 -11.16 -7.03 2.54
C ILE A 173 -10.14 -7.90 3.28
N LYS A 174 -9.78 -9.03 2.67
CA LYS A 174 -8.68 -9.87 3.16
C LYS A 174 -7.35 -9.28 2.69
N ILE A 175 -6.64 -8.57 3.57
CA ILE A 175 -5.24 -8.16 3.36
C ILE A 175 -4.32 -9.40 3.19
N SER A 176 -4.76 -10.58 3.63
CA SER A 176 -4.11 -11.89 3.40
C SER A 176 -4.42 -12.54 2.06
N GLY A 177 -5.49 -12.13 1.36
CA GLY A 177 -5.86 -12.70 0.05
C GLY A 177 -6.44 -14.10 0.15
N GLY A 178 -7.76 -14.17 0.24
CA GLY A 178 -8.53 -15.14 -0.54
C GLY A 178 -9.51 -14.30 -1.34
N VAL A 179 -9.34 -14.27 -2.67
CA VAL A 179 -10.43 -13.81 -3.54
C VAL A 179 -11.51 -14.87 -3.40
N VAL A 180 -12.70 -14.49 -2.95
CA VAL A 180 -13.90 -15.31 -3.17
C VAL A 180 -14.32 -15.13 -4.62
#